data_AF-R7NHN4-F1
#
_entry.id   AF-R7NHN4-F1
#
_cell.length_a   1.000
_cell.length_b   1.000
_cell.length_c   1.000
_cell.angle_alpha   90.00
_cell.angle_beta   90.00
_cell.angle_gamma   90.00
#
_symmetry.space_group_name_H-M   'P 1'
#
loop_
_entity.id
_entity.type
_entity.pdbx_description
1 polymer ?
#
loop_
_entity_poly.entity_id
_entity_poly.type
_entity_poly.pdbx_seq_one_letter_code
_entity_poly.pdbx_strand_id
1 'polypeptide(L)'
;MNEYLLSIYIFIALLIIVFVVDYFLINKRKLNLIKNKGMTKKGKKKKIKNISEIDYLTMKFKLDKKKLNMDKMIIVISLINAFIISVVSSVIMLMPFAIMWQLIIAFALLFGLIYALYEIYGRHIKKEEIKK
;
A
#
# COMPACT_ATOMS: atom_id res chain seq x y z
N MET A 1 -21.88 -8.65 21.22
CA MET A 1 -20.57 -7.95 21.20
C MET A 1 -20.83 -6.54 20.69
N ASN A 2 -20.28 -5.51 21.35
CA ASN A 2 -20.48 -4.12 20.92
C ASN A 2 -19.99 -3.93 19.47
N GLU A 3 -20.79 -3.34 18.59
CA GLU A 3 -20.47 -3.15 17.17
C GLU A 3 -19.15 -2.38 16.98
N TYR A 4 -18.89 -1.42 17.86
CA TYR A 4 -17.62 -0.69 17.89
C TYR A 4 -16.43 -1.58 18.21
N LEU A 5 -16.57 -2.51 19.17
CA LEU A 5 -15.50 -3.46 19.50
C LEU A 5 -15.26 -4.45 18.36
N LEU A 6 -16.33 -4.93 17.73
CA LEU A 6 -16.23 -5.79 16.55
C LEU A 6 -15.50 -5.08 15.40
N SER A 7 -15.82 -3.82 15.14
CA SER A 7 -15.15 -3.01 14.11
C SER A 7 -13.66 -2.82 14.41
N ILE A 8 -13.27 -2.62 15.67
CA ILE A 8 -11.85 -2.56 16.06
C ILE A 8 -11.14 -3.91 15.84
N TYR A 9 -11.77 -5.03 16.18
CA TYR A 9 -11.17 -6.35 15.91
C TYR A 9 -10.99 -6.60 14.42
N ILE A 10 -11.99 -6.23 13.61
CA ILE A 10 -11.95 -6.35 12.15
C ILE A 10 -10.86 -5.44 11.57
N PHE A 11 -10.74 -4.20 12.08
CA PHE A 11 -9.68 -3.27 11.71
C PHE A 11 -8.30 -3.92 11.88
N ILE A 12 -8.00 -4.42 13.09
CA ILE A 12 -6.70 -5.00 13.41
C ILE A 12 -6.45 -6.26 12.59
N ALA A 13 -7.45 -7.14 12.47
CA ALA A 13 -7.35 -8.37 11.70
C ALA A 13 -7.06 -8.09 10.22
N LEU A 14 -7.83 -7.18 9.61
CA LEU A 14 -7.63 -6.77 8.22
C LEU A 14 -6.29 -6.09 8.01
N LEU A 15 -5.87 -5.21 8.93
CA LEU A 15 -4.58 -4.55 8.86
C LEU A 15 -3.44 -5.57 8.78
N ILE A 16 -3.45 -6.58 9.64
CA ILE A 16 -2.41 -7.63 9.66
C ILE A 16 -2.49 -8.50 8.41
N ILE A 17 -3.67 -9.01 8.06
CA ILE A 17 -3.85 -9.94 6.95
C ILE A 17 -3.48 -9.26 5.63
N VAL A 18 -4.02 -8.07 5.37
CA VAL A 18 -3.75 -7.33 4.14
C VAL A 18 -2.28 -6.94 4.06
N PHE A 19 -1.66 -6.51 5.17
CA PHE A 19 -0.23 -6.20 5.19
C PHE A 19 0.61 -7.42 4.83
N VAL A 20 0.35 -8.57 5.46
CA VAL A 20 1.11 -9.81 5.21
C VAL A 20 0.95 -10.24 3.75
N VAL A 21 -0.27 -10.23 3.22
CA VAL A 21 -0.55 -10.60 1.83
C VAL A 21 0.14 -9.64 0.86
N ASP A 22 -0.09 -8.34 1.01
CA ASP A 22 0.45 -7.33 0.09
C ASP A 22 1.99 -7.31 0.14
N TYR A 23 2.58 -7.31 1.34
CA TYR A 23 4.02 -7.31 1.49
C TYR A 23 4.66 -8.60 0.96
N PHE A 24 4.27 -9.78 1.49
CA PHE A 24 4.99 -11.02 1.17
C PHE A 24 4.62 -11.60 -0.19
N LEU A 25 3.34 -11.55 -0.59
CA LEU A 25 2.89 -12.21 -1.82
C LEU A 25 2.99 -11.29 -3.03
N ILE A 26 2.86 -9.97 -2.86
CA ILE A 26 2.83 -9.03 -3.99
C ILE A 26 4.16 -8.29 -4.07
N ASN A 27 4.44 -7.38 -3.14
CA ASN A 27 5.54 -6.42 -3.29
C ASN A 27 6.92 -7.04 -3.14
N LYS A 28 7.12 -7.93 -2.17
CA LYS A 28 8.39 -8.66 -2.00
C LYS A 28 8.68 -9.58 -3.18
N ARG A 29 7.65 -10.21 -3.76
CA ARG A 29 7.82 -11.04 -4.97
C ARG A 29 8.20 -10.20 -6.18
N LYS A 30 7.52 -9.07 -6.42
CA LYS A 30 7.86 -8.13 -7.51
C LYS A 30 9.28 -7.60 -7.34
N LEU A 31 9.66 -7.17 -6.13
CA LEU A 31 10.99 -6.65 -5.86
C LEU A 31 12.09 -7.69 -6.10
N ASN A 32 11.90 -8.93 -5.66
CA ASN A 32 12.86 -10.01 -5.92
C ASN A 32 13.05 -10.27 -7.42
N LEU A 33 11.97 -10.20 -8.22
CA LEU A 33 12.06 -10.34 -9.67
C LEU A 33 12.82 -9.17 -10.31
N ILE A 34 12.61 -7.94 -9.84
CA ILE A 34 13.35 -6.75 -10.30
C ILE A 34 14.85 -6.90 -9.99
N LYS A 35 15.19 -7.27 -8.75
CA LYS A 35 16.58 -7.49 -8.30
C LYS A 35 17.27 -8.60 -9.11
N ASN A 36 16.57 -9.68 -9.41
CA ASN A 36 17.10 -10.81 -10.15
C ASN A 36 17.02 -10.65 -11.68
N LYS A 37 16.81 -9.44 -12.20
CA LYS A 37 16.70 -9.14 -13.65
C LYS A 37 15.68 -10.04 -14.37
N GLY A 38 14.57 -10.35 -13.69
CA GLY A 38 13.48 -11.18 -14.23
C GLY A 38 13.71 -12.68 -14.11
N MET A 39 14.79 -13.17 -13.51
CA MET A 39 14.98 -14.59 -13.24
C MET A 39 14.23 -15.03 -11.98
N THR A 40 13.39 -16.06 -12.13
CA THR A 40 12.75 -16.74 -11.01
C THR A 40 13.73 -17.70 -10.32
N LYS A 41 13.44 -18.10 -9.08
CA LYS A 41 14.20 -19.15 -8.37
C LYS A 41 14.29 -20.49 -9.12
N LYS A 42 13.40 -20.72 -10.10
CA LYS A 42 13.38 -21.91 -10.96
C LYS A 42 14.08 -21.69 -12.32
N GLY A 43 14.89 -20.63 -12.45
CA GLY A 43 15.62 -20.30 -13.69
C GLY A 43 14.76 -19.75 -14.85
N LYS A 44 13.44 -19.70 -14.71
CA LYS A 44 12.56 -19.17 -15.75
C LYS A 44 12.62 -17.64 -15.79
N LYS A 45 12.77 -17.07 -17.00
CA LYS A 45 12.63 -15.63 -17.25
C LYS A 45 11.15 -15.24 -17.17
N LYS A 46 10.83 -14.25 -16.33
CA LYS A 46 9.52 -13.59 -16.25
C LYS A 46 9.65 -12.13 -16.65
N LYS A 47 8.59 -11.59 -17.26
CA LYS A 47 8.49 -10.16 -17.55
C LYS A 47 8.58 -9.38 -16.24
N ILE A 48 9.54 -8.46 -16.17
CA ILE A 48 9.71 -7.57 -15.03
C ILE A 48 8.55 -6.57 -15.09
N LYS A 49 7.70 -6.59 -14.06
CA LYS A 49 6.70 -5.54 -13.83
C LYS A 49 7.22 -4.70 -12.69
N ASN A 50 7.26 -3.39 -12.90
CA ASN A 50 7.60 -2.44 -11.85
C ASN A 50 6.51 -2.44 -10.77
N ILE A 51 6.86 -1.87 -9.62
CA ILE A 51 5.92 -1.61 -8.54
C ILE A 51 5.30 -0.24 -8.81
N SER A 52 4.02 -0.23 -9.18
CA SER A 52 3.29 0.95 -9.66
C SER A 52 3.31 2.11 -8.68
N GLU A 53 3.24 1.82 -7.38
CA GLU A 53 3.28 2.79 -6.29
C GLU A 53 4.65 3.48 -6.19
N ILE A 54 5.74 2.74 -6.43
CA ILE A 54 7.09 3.30 -6.49
C ILE A 54 7.25 4.16 -7.74
N ASP A 55 6.73 3.70 -8.89
CA ASP A 55 6.74 4.48 -10.13
C ASP A 55 5.93 5.79 -9.98
N TYR A 56 4.77 5.74 -9.32
CA TYR A 56 3.98 6.92 -9.01
C TYR A 56 4.75 7.91 -8.12
N LEU A 57 5.33 7.43 -7.01
CA LEU A 57 6.07 8.28 -6.08
C LEU A 57 7.30 8.91 -6.74
N THR A 58 8.06 8.12 -7.50
CA THR A 58 9.26 8.60 -8.19
C THR A 58 8.92 9.62 -9.26
N MET A 59 7.85 9.41 -10.04
CA MET A 59 7.40 10.35 -11.06
C MET A 59 6.83 11.64 -10.45
N LYS A 60 5.92 11.53 -9.47
CA LYS A 60 5.25 12.70 -8.85
C LYS A 60 6.24 13.59 -8.10
N PHE A 61 7.20 12.99 -7.37
CA PHE A 61 8.13 13.75 -6.52
C PHE A 61 9.50 14.00 -7.15
N LYS A 62 9.74 13.48 -8.36
CA LYS A 62 11.02 13.54 -9.09
C LYS A 62 12.19 12.95 -8.30
N LEU A 63 11.96 11.79 -7.69
CA LEU A 63 12.95 11.09 -6.84
C LEU A 63 13.96 10.33 -7.70
N ASP A 64 15.24 10.31 -7.31
CA ASP A 64 16.24 9.47 -7.97
C ASP A 64 16.11 8.01 -7.52
N LYS A 65 15.57 7.17 -8.41
CA LYS A 65 15.41 5.72 -8.20
C LYS A 65 16.68 5.01 -7.74
N LYS A 66 17.88 5.51 -8.06
CA LYS A 66 19.15 4.89 -7.65
C LYS A 66 19.48 5.10 -6.18
N LYS A 67 18.99 6.19 -5.57
CA LYS A 67 19.24 6.54 -4.16
C LYS A 67 18.19 5.98 -3.21
N LEU A 68 17.11 5.41 -3.74
CA LEU A 68 15.99 4.90 -2.96
C LEU A 68 16.25 3.49 -2.41
N ASN A 69 15.97 3.31 -1.12
CA ASN A 69 15.93 1.98 -0.52
C ASN A 69 14.60 1.30 -0.83
N MET A 70 14.57 0.53 -1.92
CA MET A 70 13.38 -0.19 -2.38
C MET A 70 12.81 -1.16 -1.34
N ASP A 71 13.64 -1.79 -0.51
CA ASP A 71 13.18 -2.73 0.54
C ASP A 71 12.41 -2.00 1.64
N LYS A 72 12.92 -0.84 2.11
CA LYS A 72 12.20 0.03 3.06
C LYS A 72 10.91 0.53 2.41
N MET A 73 10.97 0.92 1.14
CA MET A 73 9.79 1.46 0.45
C MET A 73 8.65 0.46 0.34
N ILE A 74 8.92 -0.79 -0.04
CA ILE A 74 7.84 -1.78 -0.16
C ILE A 74 7.16 -2.10 1.18
N ILE A 75 7.90 -2.03 2.30
CA ILE A 75 7.33 -2.23 3.63
C ILE A 75 6.34 -1.12 3.94
N VAL A 76 6.75 0.14 3.75
CA VAL A 76 5.89 1.29 4.06
C VAL A 76 4.70 1.37 3.10
N ILE A 77 4.89 1.08 1.81
CA ILE A 77 3.82 1.02 0.81
C ILE A 77 2.78 -0.04 1.20
N SER A 78 3.22 -1.24 1.58
CA SER A 78 2.30 -2.29 2.03
C SER A 78 1.58 -1.93 3.32
N LEU A 79 2.24 -1.21 4.23
CA LEU A 79 1.60 -0.71 5.45
C LEU A 79 0.53 0.34 5.13
N ILE A 80 0.83 1.29 4.23
CA ILE A 80 -0.15 2.29 3.76
C ILE A 80 -1.35 1.59 3.11
N ASN A 81 -1.13 0.65 2.21
CA ASN A 81 -2.20 -0.08 1.54
C ASN A 81 -3.09 -0.84 2.53
N ALA A 82 -2.47 -1.57 3.47
CA ALA A 82 -3.21 -2.29 4.50
C ALA A 82 -3.99 -1.36 5.43
N PHE A 83 -3.40 -0.22 5.79
CA PHE A 83 -4.06 0.81 6.60
C PHE A 83 -5.27 1.39 5.88
N ILE A 84 -5.14 1.75 4.60
CA ILE A 84 -6.26 2.27 3.81
C ILE A 84 -7.42 1.26 3.77
N ILE A 85 -7.13 0.01 3.43
CA ILE A 85 -8.17 -1.03 3.34
C ILE A 85 -8.83 -1.27 4.70
N SER A 86 -8.05 -1.44 5.76
CA SER A 86 -8.59 -1.69 7.10
C SER A 86 -9.43 -0.52 7.62
N VAL A 87 -8.98 0.74 7.47
CA VAL A 87 -9.76 1.92 7.87
C VAL A 87 -11.06 1.99 7.07
N VAL A 88 -10.97 1.91 5.74
CA VAL A 88 -12.14 2.03 4.85
C VAL A 88 -13.17 0.96 5.22
N SER A 89 -12.76 -0.31 5.32
CA SER A 89 -13.67 -1.41 5.70
C SER A 89 -14.32 -1.20 7.07
N SER A 90 -13.56 -0.76 8.06
CA SER A 90 -14.06 -0.61 9.44
C SER A 90 -15.04 0.57 9.55
N VAL A 91 -14.79 1.66 8.83
CA VAL A 91 -15.67 2.83 8.77
C VAL A 91 -16.97 2.50 8.04
N ILE A 92 -16.92 1.79 6.91
CA ILE A 92 -18.12 1.38 6.16
C ILE A 92 -19.00 0.45 6.96
N MET A 93 -18.40 -0.48 7.70
CA MET A 93 -19.14 -1.45 8.51
C MET A 93 -20.00 -0.79 9.59
N LEU A 94 -19.57 0.35 10.12
CA LEU A 94 -20.30 1.10 11.15
C LEU A 94 -21.38 2.04 10.57
N MET A 95 -21.44 2.20 9.24
CA MET A 95 -22.40 3.10 8.61
C MET A 95 -23.75 2.41 8.35
N PRO A 96 -24.87 2.90 8.92
CA PRO A 96 -26.19 2.30 8.75
C PRO A 96 -26.86 2.74 7.42
N PHE A 97 -26.11 2.70 6.32
CA PHE A 97 -26.60 3.04 4.98
C PHE A 97 -26.80 1.79 4.13
N ALA A 98 -27.65 1.90 3.11
CA ALA A 98 -27.78 0.85 2.10
C ALA A 98 -26.44 0.61 1.37
N ILE A 99 -26.25 -0.60 0.89
CA ILE A 99 -24.97 -1.05 0.31
C ILE A 99 -24.47 -0.17 -0.84
N MET A 100 -25.37 0.40 -1.64
CA MET A 100 -25.03 1.32 -2.73
C MET A 100 -24.35 2.59 -2.20
N TRP A 101 -24.89 3.20 -1.14
CA TRP A 101 -24.32 4.40 -0.52
C TRP A 101 -23.02 4.09 0.22
N GLN A 102 -22.96 2.93 0.90
CA GLN A 102 -21.73 2.44 1.52
C GLN A 102 -20.59 2.33 0.50
N LEU A 103 -20.86 1.80 -0.70
CA LEU A 103 -19.86 1.68 -1.77
C LEU A 103 -19.39 3.03 -2.31
N ILE A 104 -20.28 4.01 -2.45
CA ILE A 104 -19.91 5.36 -2.91
C ILE A 104 -18.99 6.02 -1.87
N ILE A 105 -19.34 5.91 -0.58
CA ILE A 105 -18.53 6.46 0.50
C ILE A 105 -17.20 5.72 0.60
N ALA A 106 -17.20 4.40 0.46
CA ALA A 106 -16.00 3.57 0.41
C ALA A 106 -15.03 4.07 -0.65
N PHE A 107 -15.54 4.30 -1.85
CA PHE A 107 -14.76 4.76 -2.98
C PHE A 107 -14.16 6.14 -2.69
N ALA A 108 -14.98 7.11 -2.30
CA ALA A 108 -14.50 8.46 -1.98
C ALA A 108 -13.43 8.45 -0.87
N LEU A 109 -13.66 7.69 0.20
CA LEU A 109 -12.73 7.57 1.32
C LEU A 109 -11.42 6.89 0.92
N LEU A 110 -11.50 5.82 0.12
CA LEU A 110 -10.33 5.11 -0.39
C LEU A 110 -9.44 6.03 -1.24
N PHE A 111 -10.02 6.78 -2.18
CA PHE A 111 -9.26 7.73 -3.00
C PHE A 111 -8.68 8.87 -2.18
N GLY A 112 -9.44 9.42 -1.22
CA GLY A 112 -8.97 10.47 -0.32
C GLY A 112 -7.76 10.01 0.50
N LEU A 113 -7.83 8.80 1.08
CA LEU A 113 -6.74 8.24 1.87
C LEU A 113 -5.52 7.87 1.03
N ILE A 114 -5.70 7.31 -0.18
CA ILE A 114 -4.60 7.06 -1.11
C ILE A 114 -3.87 8.38 -1.40
N TYR A 115 -4.59 9.42 -1.82
CA TYR A 115 -3.98 10.70 -2.14
C TYR A 115 -3.22 11.28 -0.95
N ALA A 116 -3.87 11.35 0.22
CA ALA A 116 -3.28 11.95 1.42
C ALA A 116 -2.03 11.20 1.90
N LEU A 117 -2.12 9.87 2.06
CA LEU A 117 -1.03 9.08 2.63
C LEU A 117 0.16 8.96 1.69
N TYR A 118 -0.06 8.74 0.39
CA TYR A 118 1.03 8.71 -0.59
C TYR A 118 1.66 10.08 -0.79
N GLU A 119 0.90 11.16 -0.61
CA GLU A 119 1.47 12.50 -0.62
C GLU A 119 2.39 12.77 0.57
N ILE A 120 1.92 12.45 1.79
CA ILE A 120 2.72 12.56 3.01
C ILE A 120 4.00 11.73 2.87
N TYR A 121 3.86 10.48 2.43
CA TYR A 121 4.98 9.57 2.28
C TYR A 121 5.99 10.04 1.22
N GLY A 122 5.52 10.48 0.05
CA GLY A 122 6.39 11.00 -0.99
C GLY A 122 7.14 12.27 -0.59
N ARG A 123 6.48 13.19 0.14
CA ARG A 123 7.14 14.39 0.71
C ARG A 123 8.20 13.98 1.75
N HIS A 124 7.92 12.98 2.57
CA HIS A 124 8.88 12.46 3.55
C HIS A 124 10.13 11.89 2.87
N ILE A 125 9.96 11.04 1.85
CA ILE A 125 11.09 10.45 1.10
C ILE A 125 11.92 11.56 0.42
N LYS A 126 11.27 12.55 -0.20
CA LYS A 126 11.98 13.67 -0.83
C LYS A 126 12.83 14.46 0.16
N LYS A 127 12.35 14.65 1.39
CA LYS A 127 13.12 15.28 2.46
C LYS A 127 14.31 14.42 2.90
N GLU A 128 14.14 13.10 2.99
CA GLU A 128 15.26 12.18 3.27
C GLU A 128 16.31 12.21 2.15
N GLU A 129 15.91 12.37 0.90
CA GLU A 129 16.81 12.44 -0.26
C GLU A 129 17.63 13.75 -0.30
N ILE A 130 17.02 14.89 0.00
CA ILE A 130 17.72 16.20 0.01
C ILE A 130 18.75 16.30 1.15
N LYS A 131 18.50 15.62 2.27
CA LYS A 131 19.42 15.61 3.43
C LYS A 131 20.67 14.76 3.23
N LYS A 132 20.69 13.90 2.20
CA LYS A 132 21.80 12.99 1.88
C LYS A 132 22.64 13.54 0.73
#